data_AF-A0A3P7J7P9-F1
#
_entry.id   AF-A0A3P7J7P9-F1
#
_cell.length_a   1.000
_cell.length_b   1.000
_cell.length_c   1.000
_cell.angle_alpha   90.00
_cell.angle_beta   90.00
_cell.angle_gamma   90.00
#
_symmetry.space_group_name_H-M   'P 1'
#
loop_
_entity.id
_entity.type
_entity.pdbx_description
1 polymer ?
#
loop_
_entity_poly.entity_id
_entity_poly.type
_entity_poly.pdbx_seq_one_letter_code
_entity_poly.pdbx_strand_id
1 'polypeptide(L)'
;MLRTAFVLGATGAVGTQLVEALVKSKQFKKIVVIGRRKIPQENESIVSKKVFKEQVIVNFDEIEKHPGAFKDADVGFCALGTTRAKAGKEGFYKVDHDYVVNSAKVAKDQGKLLICLRLLLAFSHEFNNMPILYVSLSHLIFLGVKEFILVSSAGSNENSFFLYPKTKGETERDIDALGFEKFLIMH
;
A
#
# COMPACT_ATOMS: atom_id res chain seq x y z
N MET A 1 5.61 -7.59 -17.80
CA MET A 1 5.88 -8.25 -16.52
C MET A 1 4.61 -8.26 -15.68
N LEU A 2 4.33 -9.34 -14.94
CA LEU A 2 3.20 -9.39 -14.02
C LEU A 2 3.52 -8.63 -12.75
N ARG A 3 2.61 -7.76 -12.31
CA ARG A 3 2.77 -6.88 -11.14
C ARG A 3 2.34 -7.57 -9.85
N THR A 4 2.82 -7.07 -8.72
CA THR A 4 2.34 -7.41 -7.37
C THR A 4 1.51 -6.26 -6.84
N ALA A 5 0.30 -6.54 -6.36
CA ALA A 5 -0.55 -5.55 -5.70
C ALA A 5 -0.69 -5.86 -4.21
N PHE A 6 -0.78 -4.83 -3.37
CA PHE A 6 -1.34 -4.99 -2.03
C PHE A 6 -2.70 -4.30 -1.91
N VAL A 7 -3.57 -4.85 -1.07
CA VAL A 7 -4.92 -4.31 -0.83
C VAL A 7 -5.15 -4.17 0.67
N LEU A 8 -5.39 -2.93 1.10
CA LEU A 8 -5.84 -2.60 2.45
C LEU A 8 -7.37 -2.55 2.45
N GLY A 9 -8.01 -3.18 3.44
CA GLY A 9 -9.48 -3.17 3.55
C GLY A 9 -10.22 -4.14 2.64
N ALA A 10 -9.57 -5.23 2.21
CA ALA A 10 -10.14 -6.24 1.32
C ALA A 10 -11.43 -6.91 1.83
N THR A 11 -11.71 -6.86 3.13
CA THR A 11 -12.95 -7.42 3.73
C THR A 11 -14.14 -6.47 3.68
N GLY A 12 -13.95 -5.22 3.23
CA GLY A 12 -15.02 -4.25 3.08
C GLY A 12 -15.89 -4.53 1.84
N ALA A 13 -16.99 -3.78 1.71
CA ALA A 13 -17.89 -3.89 0.57
C ALA A 13 -17.16 -3.61 -0.76
N VAL A 14 -16.40 -2.51 -0.82
CA VAL A 14 -15.58 -2.16 -1.99
C VAL A 14 -14.36 -3.08 -2.10
N GLY A 15 -13.70 -3.37 -0.98
CA GLY A 15 -12.48 -4.19 -0.95
C GLY A 15 -12.68 -5.60 -1.52
N THR A 16 -13.81 -6.24 -1.25
CA THR A 16 -14.12 -7.58 -1.77
C THR A 16 -14.21 -7.57 -3.28
N GLN A 17 -14.97 -6.62 -3.84
CA GLN A 17 -15.14 -6.47 -5.28
C GLN A 17 -13.84 -6.07 -5.98
N LEU A 18 -13.03 -5.22 -5.34
CA LEU A 18 -11.71 -4.84 -5.84
C LEU A 18 -10.81 -6.07 -5.95
N VAL A 19 -10.71 -6.90 -4.91
CA VAL A 19 -9.90 -8.11 -4.96
C VAL A 19 -10.39 -9.06 -6.06
N GLU A 20 -11.70 -9.21 -6.23
CA GLU A 20 -12.27 -9.99 -7.34
C GLU A 20 -11.85 -9.45 -8.71
N ALA A 21 -11.94 -8.14 -8.92
CA ALA A 21 -11.54 -7.48 -10.16
C ALA A 21 -10.03 -7.69 -10.44
N LEU A 22 -9.19 -7.55 -9.40
CA LEU A 22 -7.74 -7.75 -9.52
C LEU A 22 -7.39 -9.20 -9.88
N VAL A 23 -8.08 -10.19 -9.28
CA VAL A 23 -7.89 -11.62 -9.58
C VAL A 23 -8.32 -11.97 -11.01
N LYS A 24 -9.42 -11.36 -11.49
CA LYS A 24 -9.88 -11.53 -12.88
C LYS A 24 -8.93 -10.89 -13.88
N SER A 25 -8.21 -9.85 -13.47
CA SER A 25 -7.21 -9.20 -14.32
C SER A 25 -5.98 -10.10 -14.51
N LYS A 26 -5.48 -10.17 -15.74
CA LYS A 26 -4.25 -10.92 -16.08
C LYS A 26 -2.97 -10.12 -15.81
N GLN A 27 -3.07 -8.99 -15.10
CA GLN A 27 -1.97 -8.05 -14.89
C GLN A 27 -1.16 -8.35 -13.63
N PHE A 28 -1.76 -9.05 -12.66
CA PHE A 28 -1.13 -9.33 -11.36
C PHE A 28 -0.76 -10.81 -11.21
N LYS A 29 0.47 -11.07 -10.76
CA LYS A 29 0.93 -12.42 -10.38
C LYS A 29 0.61 -12.76 -8.92
N LYS A 30 0.59 -11.73 -8.07
CA LYS A 30 0.49 -11.85 -6.62
C LYS A 30 -0.35 -10.69 -6.09
N ILE A 31 -1.26 -11.01 -5.17
CA ILE A 31 -2.07 -10.04 -4.45
C ILE A 31 -1.85 -10.27 -2.96
N VAL A 32 -1.42 -9.24 -2.24
CA VAL A 32 -1.21 -9.27 -0.80
C VAL A 32 -2.38 -8.55 -0.14
N VAL A 33 -3.18 -9.27 0.64
CA VAL A 33 -4.26 -8.69 1.41
C VAL A 33 -3.75 -8.36 2.80
N ILE A 34 -3.80 -7.08 3.17
CA ILE A 34 -3.32 -6.58 4.45
C ILE A 34 -4.52 -6.13 5.29
N GLY A 35 -4.65 -6.68 6.50
CA GLY A 35 -5.77 -6.37 7.37
C GLY A 35 -5.55 -6.78 8.82
N ARG A 36 -6.50 -6.44 9.69
CA ARG A 36 -6.42 -6.71 11.15
C ARG A 36 -6.90 -8.10 11.57
N ARG A 37 -7.62 -8.81 10.69
CA ARG A 37 -8.27 -10.09 11.02
C ARG A 37 -7.98 -11.10 9.92
N LYS A 38 -7.83 -12.37 10.31
CA LYS A 38 -7.73 -13.50 9.37
C LYS A 38 -9.03 -13.59 8.58
N ILE A 39 -8.93 -13.76 7.26
CA ILE A 39 -10.09 -14.04 6.42
C ILE A 39 -10.19 -15.57 6.35
N PRO A 40 -11.30 -16.19 6.81
CA PRO A 40 -11.47 -17.63 6.70
C PRO A 40 -11.31 -18.08 5.24
N GLN A 41 -10.58 -19.17 5.01
CA GLN A 41 -10.25 -19.69 3.67
C GLN A 41 -11.46 -20.27 2.89
N GLU A 42 -12.67 -20.09 3.41
CA GLU A 42 -13.91 -20.79 3.03
C GLU A 42 -14.60 -20.17 1.81
N ASN A 43 -14.11 -19.03 1.31
CA ASN A 43 -14.56 -18.43 0.06
C ASN A 43 -13.76 -19.00 -1.14
N GLU A 44 -13.79 -20.33 -1.32
CA GLU A 44 -13.11 -21.05 -2.42
C GLU A 44 -13.56 -20.60 -3.82
N SER A 45 -14.73 -19.97 -3.96
CA SER A 45 -15.21 -19.43 -5.25
C SER A 45 -14.44 -18.18 -5.73
N ILE A 46 -13.61 -17.57 -4.88
CA ILE A 46 -12.78 -16.38 -5.21
C ILE A 46 -11.29 -16.77 -5.36
N VAL A 47 -10.96 -18.06 -5.30
CA VAL A 47 -9.62 -18.61 -5.43
C VAL A 47 -9.48 -19.26 -6.81
N SER A 48 -9.49 -18.44 -7.86
CA SER A 48 -8.91 -18.89 -9.12
C SER A 48 -7.44 -19.20 -8.87
N LYS A 49 -7.06 -20.48 -8.96
CA LYS A 49 -5.73 -21.12 -8.76
C LYS A 49 -4.50 -20.43 -9.38
N LYS A 50 -4.64 -19.25 -9.99
CA LYS A 50 -3.61 -18.56 -10.78
C LYS A 50 -3.03 -17.31 -10.11
N VAL A 51 -3.68 -16.75 -9.09
CA VAL A 51 -3.21 -15.55 -8.39
C VAL A 51 -2.94 -15.90 -6.92
N PHE A 52 -1.66 -15.90 -6.52
CA PHE A 52 -1.27 -16.13 -5.14
C PHE A 52 -1.83 -15.00 -4.26
N LYS A 53 -2.80 -15.34 -3.40
CA LYS A 53 -3.30 -14.46 -2.36
C LYS A 53 -2.53 -14.73 -1.08
N GLU A 54 -1.63 -13.82 -0.73
CA GLU A 54 -0.99 -13.82 0.58
C GLU A 54 -1.82 -12.94 1.52
N GLN A 55 -2.10 -13.43 2.73
CA GLN A 55 -2.73 -12.61 3.74
C GLN A 55 -1.72 -12.24 4.81
N VAL A 56 -1.54 -10.95 5.04
CA VAL A 56 -0.69 -10.42 6.11
C VAL A 56 -1.59 -9.77 7.16
N ILE A 57 -1.52 -10.32 8.37
CA ILE A 57 -2.23 -9.77 9.53
C ILE A 57 -1.31 -8.74 10.18
N VAL A 58 -1.77 -7.50 10.24
CA VAL A 58 -1.01 -6.39 10.82
C VAL A 58 -1.81 -5.70 11.90
N ASN A 59 -1.10 -5.17 12.89
CA ASN A 59 -1.64 -4.15 13.75
C ASN A 59 -1.43 -2.77 13.09
N PHE A 60 -2.51 -2.10 12.68
CA PHE A 60 -2.39 -0.77 12.07
C PHE A 60 -1.89 0.31 13.02
N ASP A 61 -2.04 0.12 14.33
CA ASP A 61 -1.46 1.02 15.34
C ASP A 61 0.08 0.97 15.34
N GLU A 62 0.66 -0.11 14.83
CA GLU A 62 2.10 -0.34 14.80
C GLU A 62 2.57 -0.74 13.39
N ILE A 63 1.95 -0.19 12.34
CA ILE A 63 2.21 -0.58 10.94
C ILE A 63 3.68 -0.39 10.54
N GLU A 64 4.37 0.57 11.16
CA GLU A 64 5.80 0.84 10.98
C GLU A 64 6.69 -0.35 11.39
N LYS A 65 6.22 -1.20 12.33
CA LYS A 65 6.91 -2.43 12.74
C LYS A 65 6.67 -3.60 11.77
N HIS A 66 5.79 -3.42 10.79
CA HIS A 66 5.46 -4.44 9.79
C HIS A 66 5.83 -4.02 8.35
N PRO A 67 7.07 -3.56 8.10
CA PRO A 67 7.52 -3.13 6.77
C PRO A 67 7.42 -4.26 5.73
N GLY A 68 7.67 -5.50 6.17
CA GLY A 68 7.61 -6.69 5.33
C GLY A 68 6.25 -6.95 4.68
N ALA A 69 5.16 -6.37 5.20
CA ALA A 69 3.83 -6.50 4.62
C ALA A 69 3.72 -5.86 3.22
N PHE A 70 4.54 -4.84 2.93
CA PHE A 70 4.51 -4.08 1.68
C PHE A 70 5.69 -4.41 0.76
N LYS A 71 6.45 -5.46 1.08
CA LYS A 71 7.65 -5.84 0.33
C LYS A 71 7.28 -6.33 -1.08
N ASP A 72 8.08 -5.90 -2.07
CA ASP A 72 7.97 -6.31 -3.49
C ASP A 72 6.63 -5.97 -4.15
N ALA A 73 5.88 -5.02 -3.58
CA ALA A 73 4.64 -4.54 -4.16
C ALA A 73 4.88 -3.38 -5.14
N ASP A 74 4.31 -3.48 -6.33
CA ASP A 74 4.38 -2.43 -7.36
C ASP A 74 3.27 -1.39 -7.18
N VAL A 75 2.08 -1.86 -6.80
CA VAL A 75 0.85 -1.09 -6.73
C VAL A 75 0.14 -1.30 -5.38
N GLY A 76 -0.30 -0.20 -4.76
CA GLY A 76 -1.11 -0.21 -3.54
C GLY A 76 -2.54 0.19 -3.78
N PHE A 77 -3.48 -0.55 -3.20
CA PHE A 77 -4.88 -0.16 -3.16
C PHE A 77 -5.33 0.00 -1.71
N CYS A 78 -5.96 1.13 -1.39
CA CYS A 78 -6.57 1.37 -0.10
C CYS A 78 -8.08 1.52 -0.22
N ALA A 79 -8.81 0.54 0.31
CA ALA A 79 -10.25 0.57 0.52
C ALA A 79 -10.60 0.54 2.03
N LEU A 80 -9.69 1.04 2.87
CA LEU A 80 -9.96 1.21 4.29
C LEU A 80 -10.99 2.34 4.48
N GLY A 81 -11.94 2.06 5.35
CA GLY A 81 -12.90 3.04 5.81
C GLY A 81 -13.71 2.46 6.95
N THR A 82 -14.08 3.34 7.87
CA THR A 82 -15.08 3.05 8.89
C THR A 82 -16.18 4.08 8.84
N THR A 83 -17.24 3.86 9.60
CA THR A 83 -18.28 4.85 9.78
C THR A 83 -18.19 5.41 11.20
N ARG A 84 -18.60 6.66 11.38
CA ARG A 84 -18.74 7.28 12.70
C ARG A 84 -19.60 6.43 13.64
N ALA A 85 -20.62 5.76 13.10
CA ALA A 85 -21.50 4.87 13.86
C ALA A 85 -20.77 3.64 14.44
N LYS A 86 -19.71 3.16 13.79
CA LYS A 86 -18.97 1.97 14.22
C LYS A 86 -17.75 2.29 15.08
N ALA A 87 -17.10 3.43 14.86
CA ALA A 87 -15.80 3.75 15.46
C ALA A 87 -15.78 5.07 16.24
N GLY A 88 -16.90 5.80 16.31
CA GLY A 88 -16.92 7.14 16.90
C GLY A 88 -16.20 8.18 16.03
N LYS A 89 -15.99 9.39 16.59
CA LYS A 89 -15.32 10.50 15.90
C LYS A 89 -13.82 10.26 15.75
N GLU A 90 -13.15 9.92 16.85
CA GLU A 90 -11.70 9.69 16.87
C GLU A 90 -11.31 8.42 16.13
N GLY A 91 -12.05 7.33 16.33
CA GLY A 91 -11.81 6.08 15.61
C GLY A 91 -12.11 6.20 14.11
N PHE A 92 -13.00 7.10 13.69
CA PHE A 92 -13.18 7.44 12.28
C PHE A 92 -11.92 8.10 11.71
N TYR A 93 -11.43 9.15 12.35
CA TYR A 93 -10.20 9.82 11.91
C TYR A 93 -9.03 8.85 11.84
N LYS A 94 -8.83 8.09 12.92
CA LYS A 94 -7.74 7.11 13.03
C LYS A 94 -7.74 6.08 11.90
N VAL A 95 -8.92 5.59 11.50
CA VAL A 95 -9.03 4.57 10.45
C VAL A 95 -8.97 5.16 9.05
N ASP A 96 -9.68 6.26 8.80
CA ASP A 96 -9.83 6.85 7.46
C ASP A 96 -8.68 7.78 7.08
N HIS A 97 -7.89 8.24 8.06
CA HIS A 97 -6.71 9.08 7.88
C HIS A 97 -5.44 8.36 8.34
N ASP A 98 -5.24 8.18 9.64
CA ASP A 98 -3.93 7.78 10.18
C ASP A 98 -3.47 6.41 9.67
N TYR A 99 -4.36 5.41 9.70
CA TYR A 99 -4.04 4.07 9.19
C TYR A 99 -3.72 4.07 7.70
N VAL A 100 -4.40 4.91 6.93
CA VAL A 100 -4.18 5.01 5.48
C VAL A 100 -2.84 5.68 5.21
N VAL A 101 -2.62 6.87 5.77
CA VAL A 101 -1.40 7.68 5.58
C VAL A 101 -0.18 6.91 6.08
N ASN A 102 -0.24 6.29 7.25
CA ASN A 102 0.89 5.54 7.80
C ASN A 102 1.19 4.28 6.97
N SER A 103 0.17 3.58 6.48
CA SER A 103 0.39 2.45 5.55
C SER A 103 1.03 2.91 4.24
N ALA A 104 0.58 4.04 3.68
CA ALA A 104 1.15 4.61 2.46
C ALA A 104 2.61 5.04 2.66
N LYS A 105 2.95 5.66 3.79
CA LYS A 105 4.33 6.01 4.17
C LYS A 105 5.23 4.77 4.22
N VAL A 106 4.83 3.74 4.96
CA VAL A 106 5.59 2.49 5.08
C VAL A 106 5.77 1.82 3.72
N ALA A 107 4.71 1.79 2.90
CA ALA A 107 4.73 1.25 1.54
C ALA A 107 5.71 1.99 0.62
N LYS A 108 5.77 3.32 0.73
CA LYS A 108 6.73 4.16 -0.02
C LYS A 108 8.17 3.90 0.43
N ASP A 109 8.38 3.78 1.73
CA ASP A 109 9.72 3.61 2.31
C ASP A 109 10.31 2.21 2.11
N GLN A 110 9.50 1.18 1.86
CA GLN A 110 10.01 -0.15 1.47
C GLN A 110 10.89 -0.12 0.23
N GLY A 111 10.65 0.82 -0.69
CA GLY A 111 11.53 0.99 -1.86
C GLY A 111 12.91 1.53 -1.55
N LYS A 112 13.06 2.24 -0.43
CA LYS A 112 14.32 2.88 -0.04
C LYS A 112 15.26 1.90 0.67
N LEU A 113 14.71 0.96 1.46
CA LEU A 113 15.52 0.07 2.31
C LEU A 113 16.36 -0.93 1.50
N LEU A 114 15.84 -1.42 0.37
CA LEU A 114 16.54 -2.40 -0.46
C LEU A 114 17.73 -1.81 -1.21
N ILE A 115 17.74 -0.50 -1.45
CA ILE A 115 18.88 0.22 -2.05
C ILE A 115 20.04 0.31 -1.05
N CYS A 116 19.76 0.60 0.23
CA CYS A 116 20.81 0.79 1.23
C CYS A 116 21.57 -0.52 1.55
N LEU A 117 20.87 -1.65 1.66
CA LEU A 117 21.51 -2.94 1.98
C LEU A 117 22.29 -3.53 0.78
N ARG A 118 21.84 -3.25 -0.45
CA ARG A 118 22.51 -3.72 -1.67
C ARG A 118 23.75 -2.87 -2.01
N LEU A 119 23.75 -1.59 -1.63
CA LEU A 119 24.97 -0.76 -1.59
C LEU A 119 25.97 -1.28 -0.56
N LEU A 120 25.55 -1.64 0.65
CA LEU A 120 26.44 -2.16 1.70
C LEU A 120 27.07 -3.53 1.35
N LEU A 121 26.33 -4.43 0.70
CA LEU A 121 26.85 -5.74 0.26
C LEU A 121 27.73 -5.68 -1.00
N ALA A 122 27.65 -4.61 -1.79
CA ALA A 122 28.56 -4.38 -2.92
C ALA A 122 29.96 -3.91 -2.47
N PHE A 123 30.12 -3.48 -1.22
CA PHE A 123 31.40 -3.05 -0.66
C PHE A 123 32.23 -4.16 -0.01
N SER A 124 31.68 -5.37 0.17
CA SER A 124 32.35 -6.44 0.92
C SER A 124 33.23 -7.39 0.09
N HIS A 125 33.39 -7.20 -1.23
CA HIS A 125 34.14 -8.18 -2.04
C HIS A 125 35.14 -7.66 -3.08
N GLU A 126 35.29 -6.35 -3.29
CA GLU A 126 36.24 -5.81 -4.27
C GLU A 126 37.02 -4.60 -3.74
N PHE A 127 38.00 -4.87 -2.88
CA PHE A 127 39.20 -4.04 -2.80
C PHE A 127 40.37 -4.87 -3.32
N ASN A 128 40.60 -4.79 -4.63
CA ASN A 128 41.94 -4.81 -5.23
C ASN A 128 41.85 -4.31 -6.69
N ASN A 129 42.08 -3.00 -6.85
CA ASN A 129 42.53 -2.30 -8.07
C ASN A 129 41.60 -2.21 -9.29
N MET A 130 40.73 -1.17 -9.40
CA MET A 130 40.51 -0.29 -10.60
C MET A 130 39.27 0.65 -10.41
N PRO A 131 39.07 1.71 -11.24
CA PRO A 131 38.60 3.02 -10.79
C PRO A 131 37.09 3.13 -10.54
N ILE A 132 36.77 3.91 -9.51
CA ILE A 132 35.48 4.05 -8.82
C ILE A 132 34.50 4.98 -9.58
N LEU A 133 34.51 5.02 -10.91
CA LEU A 133 33.86 6.12 -11.65
C LEU A 133 32.67 5.75 -12.56
N TYR A 134 32.10 4.54 -12.48
CA TYR A 134 30.92 4.20 -13.31
C TYR A 134 29.92 3.28 -12.62
N VAL A 135 29.51 3.59 -11.38
CA VAL A 135 28.13 3.24 -10.99
C VAL A 135 27.25 4.37 -11.51
N SER A 136 26.95 4.31 -12.81
CA SER A 136 25.94 5.14 -13.43
C SER A 136 24.68 5.10 -12.57
N LEU A 137 24.26 6.27 -12.10
CA LEU A 137 23.02 6.55 -11.35
C LEU A 137 21.73 6.02 -12.02
N SER A 138 21.81 5.43 -13.22
CA SER A 138 20.69 5.02 -14.05
C SER A 138 19.99 3.73 -13.62
N HIS A 139 20.50 3.00 -12.63
CA HIS A 139 19.88 1.75 -12.14
C HIS A 139 19.54 1.77 -10.64
N LEU A 140 19.22 2.94 -10.07
CA LEU A 140 18.36 2.97 -8.88
C LEU A 140 16.98 2.44 -9.29
N ILE A 141 16.83 1.12 -9.28
CA ILE A 141 15.52 0.49 -9.37
C ILE A 141 14.82 0.85 -8.07
N PHE A 142 13.95 1.85 -8.11
CA PHE A 142 12.98 2.12 -7.06
C PHE A 142 12.10 0.86 -6.91
N LEU A 143 12.43 0.01 -5.95
CA LEU A 143 11.72 -1.25 -5.64
C LEU A 143 10.56 -1.02 -4.66
N GLY A 144 10.13 0.24 -4.52
CA GLY A 144 9.01 0.63 -3.67
C GLY A 144 7.72 0.68 -4.45
N VAL A 145 6.63 0.88 -3.72
CA VAL A 145 5.32 1.06 -4.32
C VAL A 145 5.33 2.35 -5.14
N LYS A 146 5.14 2.21 -6.45
CA LYS A 146 5.19 3.30 -7.42
C LYS A 146 3.82 3.95 -7.58
N GLU A 147 2.80 3.11 -7.61
CA GLU A 147 1.41 3.53 -7.80
C GLU A 147 0.61 3.30 -6.53
N PHE A 148 -0.13 4.30 -6.07
CA PHE A 148 -1.06 4.18 -4.94
C PHE A 148 -2.46 4.62 -5.38
N ILE A 149 -3.46 3.79 -5.10
CA ILE A 149 -4.86 4.03 -5.45
C ILE A 149 -5.65 4.12 -4.14
N LEU A 150 -6.25 5.27 -3.89
CA LEU A 150 -7.11 5.53 -2.74
C LEU A 150 -8.58 5.47 -3.16
N VAL A 151 -9.38 4.64 -2.48
CA VAL A 151 -10.83 4.74 -2.53
C VAL A 151 -11.28 5.77 -1.51
N SER A 152 -11.66 6.95 -2.00
CA SER A 152 -12.21 8.04 -1.23
C SER A 152 -13.74 8.07 -1.39
N SER A 153 -14.33 9.25 -1.31
CA SER A 153 -15.77 9.48 -1.50
C SER A 153 -16.02 10.77 -2.25
N ALA A 154 -17.17 10.84 -2.93
CA ALA A 154 -17.61 12.07 -3.57
C ALA A 154 -17.78 13.20 -2.54
N GLY A 155 -17.20 14.37 -2.82
CA GLY A 155 -17.29 15.56 -1.97
C GLY A 155 -16.22 15.65 -0.88
N SER A 156 -15.13 14.87 -0.97
CA SER A 156 -13.93 15.07 -0.16
C SER A 156 -13.42 16.51 -0.29
N ASN A 157 -13.17 17.16 0.84
CA ASN A 157 -12.71 18.54 0.90
C ASN A 157 -12.11 18.80 2.28
N GLU A 158 -10.79 18.99 2.33
CA GLU A 158 -10.03 19.28 3.56
C GLU A 158 -10.50 20.53 4.31
N ASN A 159 -11.13 21.47 3.60
CA ASN A 159 -11.65 22.71 4.16
C ASN A 159 -13.12 22.59 4.63
N SER A 160 -13.72 21.40 4.55
CA SER A 160 -15.11 21.20 4.96
C SER A 160 -15.30 21.33 6.48
N PHE A 161 -16.43 21.89 6.90
CA PHE A 161 -16.83 21.89 8.31
C PHE A 161 -17.33 20.52 8.79
N PHE A 162 -17.72 19.63 7.87
CA PHE A 162 -18.19 18.29 8.20
C PHE A 162 -17.01 17.32 8.30
N LEU A 163 -16.97 16.56 9.40
CA LEU A 163 -15.86 15.62 9.69
C LEU A 163 -15.56 14.66 8.54
N TYR A 164 -16.59 14.03 7.95
CA TYR A 164 -16.40 13.01 6.93
C TYR A 164 -15.68 13.52 5.67
N PRO A 165 -16.20 14.53 4.95
CA PRO A 165 -15.51 15.08 3.79
C PRO A 165 -14.19 15.76 4.14
N LYS A 166 -14.08 16.35 5.35
CA LYS A 166 -12.83 16.92 5.86
C LYS A 166 -11.74 15.86 5.99
N THR A 167 -11.99 14.80 6.74
CA THR A 167 -11.02 13.71 6.92
C THR A 167 -10.63 13.08 5.59
N LYS A 168 -11.58 12.84 4.68
CA LYS A 168 -11.26 12.29 3.35
C LYS A 168 -10.39 13.22 2.51
N GLY A 169 -10.68 14.53 2.52
CA GLY A 169 -9.84 15.52 1.83
C GLY A 169 -8.45 15.66 2.45
N GLU A 170 -8.34 15.63 3.78
CA GLU A 170 -7.05 15.60 4.47
C GLU A 170 -6.23 14.36 4.10
N THR A 171 -6.87 13.17 4.06
CA THR A 171 -6.22 11.92 3.64
C THR A 171 -5.72 12.00 2.19
N GLU A 172 -6.51 12.57 1.28
CA GLU A 172 -6.10 12.77 -0.12
C GLU A 172 -4.86 13.67 -0.22
N ARG A 173 -4.89 14.83 0.43
CA ARG A 173 -3.75 15.76 0.46
C ARG A 173 -2.50 15.11 1.05
N ASP A 174 -2.63 14.43 2.18
CA ASP A 174 -1.48 13.89 2.91
C ASP A 174 -0.84 12.71 2.17
N ILE A 175 -1.59 11.95 1.38
CA ILE A 175 -1.04 10.88 0.52
C ILE A 175 -0.41 11.47 -0.74
N ASP A 176 -1.01 12.50 -1.34
CA ASP A 176 -0.43 13.19 -2.49
C ASP A 176 0.95 13.77 -2.15
N ALA A 177 1.08 14.36 -0.95
CA ALA A 177 2.34 14.87 -0.42
C ALA A 177 3.46 13.81 -0.26
N LEU A 178 3.14 12.51 -0.27
CA LEU A 178 4.13 11.43 -0.24
C LEU A 178 4.86 11.25 -1.59
N GLY A 179 4.35 11.84 -2.67
CA GLY A 179 5.01 11.83 -3.97
C GLY A 179 5.14 10.45 -4.59
N PHE A 180 4.06 9.67 -4.63
CA PHE A 180 4.01 8.46 -5.46
C PHE A 180 4.25 8.81 -6.94
N GLU A 181 4.88 7.91 -7.71
CA GLU A 181 5.05 8.15 -9.17
C GLU A 181 3.69 8.33 -9.85
N LYS A 182 2.68 7.65 -9.30
CA LYS A 182 1.29 7.82 -9.68
C LYS A 182 0.39 7.67 -8.46
N PHE A 183 -0.39 8.70 -8.18
CA PHE A 183 -1.45 8.66 -7.19
C PHE A 183 -2.79 8.80 -7.89
N LEU A 184 -3.72 7.87 -7.64
CA LEU A 184 -5.08 7.91 -8.18
C LEU A 184 -6.09 7.88 -7.05
N ILE A 185 -7.11 8.73 -7.16
CA ILE A 185 -8.23 8.78 -6.23
C ILE A 185 -9.48 8.27 -6.97
N MET A 186 -10.20 7.35 -6.35
CA MET A 186 -11.49 6.85 -6.80
C MET A 186 -12.58 7.33 -5.86
N HIS A 187 -13.60 8.01 -6.37
CA HIS A 187 -14.73 8.55 -5.61
C HIS A 187 -15.99 7.69 -5.72
#